data_AF-A0A7S4P7R6-F1
#
_entry.id   AF-A0A7S4P7R6-F1
#
_cell.length_a   1.000
_cell.length_b   1.000
_cell.length_c   1.000
_cell.angle_alpha   90.00
_cell.angle_beta   90.00
_cell.angle_gamma   90.00
#
_symmetry.space_group_name_H-M   'P 1'
#
loop_
_entity.id
_entity.type
_entity.pdbx_description
1 polymer ?
#
loop_
_entity_poly.entity_id
_entity_poly.type
_entity_poly.pdbx_seq_one_letter_code
_entity_poly.pdbx_strand_id
1 'polypeptide(L)'
;THPKQHKHQYHHKQKRRFLYNFSTTPYKTLSKLVRMGVPRQHRPQIWYYLSGGKEKKRNSATTYWTSLLNSAVSDGELDAGTAEQISLDVGRTLPGHPLFDSFEPLCNEWMRKERERKERETEREREEIMARTALGIQLQLAFESNRNAKKAVHMQGYLRDQFILFGLQQPERRKIALPILKEHPLTSSKQLKEVIDDLWDLPEREFQYTAMDIWKGNLKYTPSLSFIRGKIISKSWWDTVDFLASHPLGEWVRAHPKAKEQMRKWNEEENMWLRRSSIIHQLRYKHEVDKDLLFELIENQADDHEFFIQKAIGWSLRELSKTDRDSVTSCMDRLGPRLSTLALREGSKYLEEEQRVKVMSHAKRKNSTENKKEEKKEGNKRKKRKE
;
A
#
# COMPACT_ATOMS: atom_id res chain seq x y z
N THR A 1 -59.20 -6.11 48.42
CA THR A 1 -58.94 -6.63 47.05
C THR A 1 -57.61 -6.06 46.56
N HIS A 2 -56.76 -6.92 46.00
CA HIS A 2 -55.36 -6.70 45.59
C HIS A 2 -55.14 -5.49 44.65
N PRO A 3 -53.90 -4.92 44.50
CA PRO A 3 -52.74 -5.70 44.05
C PRO A 3 -51.32 -5.32 44.53
N LYS A 4 -50.53 -6.37 44.76
CA LYS A 4 -49.07 -6.39 44.58
C LYS A 4 -48.79 -6.50 43.07
N GLN A 5 -48.05 -5.57 42.45
CA GLN A 5 -47.31 -5.78 41.19
C GLN A 5 -46.49 -4.54 40.77
N HIS A 6 -45.33 -4.29 41.38
CA HIS A 6 -44.31 -3.38 40.81
C HIS A 6 -42.90 -3.79 41.25
N LYS A 7 -42.39 -4.93 40.76
CA LYS A 7 -40.95 -5.27 40.87
C LYS A 7 -40.30 -5.81 39.58
N HIS A 8 -40.97 -5.71 38.42
CA HIS A 8 -40.41 -6.19 37.14
C HIS A 8 -40.04 -5.12 36.10
N GLN A 9 -40.12 -3.83 36.41
CA GLN A 9 -39.83 -2.77 35.41
C GLN A 9 -38.38 -2.27 35.37
N TYR A 10 -37.52 -2.58 36.35
CA TYR A 10 -36.17 -2.01 36.40
C TYR A 10 -35.10 -2.74 35.58
N HIS A 11 -35.30 -4.02 35.22
CA HIS A 11 -34.32 -4.76 34.40
C HIS A 11 -34.53 -4.67 32.88
N HIS A 12 -35.66 -4.13 32.42
CA HIS A 12 -35.92 -4.03 30.98
C HIS A 12 -35.40 -2.74 30.32
N LYS A 13 -35.11 -1.68 31.10
CA LYS A 13 -34.59 -0.40 30.56
C LYS A 13 -33.09 -0.43 30.24
N GLN A 14 -32.28 -1.24 30.94
CA GLN A 14 -30.85 -1.36 30.64
C GLN A 14 -30.55 -2.26 29.43
N LYS A 15 -31.37 -3.31 29.18
CA LYS A 15 -31.22 -4.15 27.98
C LYS A 15 -31.63 -3.46 26.67
N ARG A 16 -32.42 -2.39 26.73
CA ARG A 16 -32.84 -1.63 25.53
C ARG A 16 -31.84 -0.57 25.05
N ARG A 17 -30.84 -0.21 25.86
CA ARG A 17 -29.82 0.79 25.47
C ARG A 17 -28.71 0.24 24.58
N PHE A 18 -28.54 -1.09 24.51
CA PHE A 18 -27.53 -1.73 23.66
C PHE A 18 -27.96 -1.92 22.20
N LEU A 19 -29.25 -1.74 21.90
CA LEU A 19 -29.82 -2.05 20.58
C LEU A 19 -30.09 -0.82 19.70
N TYR A 20 -29.78 0.39 20.16
CA TYR A 20 -30.11 1.64 19.47
C TYR A 20 -28.93 2.43 18.88
N ASN A 21 -27.74 1.82 18.76
CA ASN A 21 -26.57 2.42 18.11
C ASN A 21 -26.28 1.90 16.70
N PHE A 22 -27.24 1.23 16.06
CA PHE A 22 -27.17 0.95 14.63
C PHE A 22 -28.09 1.94 13.92
N SER A 23 -27.51 3.00 13.37
CA SER A 23 -28.23 3.88 12.44
C SER A 23 -28.81 3.04 11.28
N THR A 24 -29.88 3.53 10.68
CA THR A 24 -30.77 2.75 9.81
C THR A 24 -30.19 2.43 8.42
N THR A 25 -28.99 2.94 8.11
CA THR A 25 -28.25 2.66 6.87
C THR A 25 -27.31 1.44 6.99
N PRO A 26 -26.55 1.23 8.09
CA PRO A 26 -25.74 0.02 8.30
C PRO A 26 -26.53 -1.29 8.53
N TYR A 27 -27.83 -1.24 8.88
CA TYR A 27 -28.63 -2.46 9.05
C TYR A 27 -28.75 -3.25 7.74
N LYS A 28 -28.93 -2.59 6.59
CA LYS A 28 -29.10 -3.30 5.30
C LYS A 28 -27.83 -4.01 4.87
N THR A 29 -26.66 -3.37 5.02
CA THR A 29 -25.36 -3.95 4.65
C THR A 29 -24.97 -5.07 5.60
N LEU A 30 -25.16 -4.90 6.91
CA LEU A 30 -24.92 -5.94 7.91
C LEU A 30 -25.88 -7.13 7.71
N SER A 31 -27.16 -6.87 7.45
CA SER A 31 -28.15 -7.91 7.15
C SER A 31 -27.83 -8.65 5.84
N LYS A 32 -27.31 -7.95 4.82
CA LYS A 32 -26.83 -8.57 3.57
C LYS A 32 -25.61 -9.46 3.82
N LEU A 33 -24.61 -8.99 4.57
CA LEU A 33 -23.42 -9.77 4.94
C LEU A 33 -23.76 -11.00 5.80
N VAL A 34 -24.70 -10.86 6.74
CA VAL A 34 -25.22 -11.97 7.57
C VAL A 34 -25.99 -12.98 6.69
N ARG A 35 -26.82 -12.52 5.76
CA ARG A 35 -27.54 -13.38 4.79
C ARG A 35 -26.60 -14.09 3.82
N MET A 36 -25.45 -13.51 3.50
CA MET A 36 -24.40 -14.11 2.66
C MET A 36 -23.51 -15.11 3.43
N GLY A 37 -23.66 -15.21 4.76
CA GLY A 37 -22.94 -16.18 5.59
C GLY A 37 -21.50 -15.76 5.90
N VAL A 38 -21.31 -14.93 6.93
CA VAL A 38 -19.96 -14.57 7.42
C VAL A 38 -19.23 -15.82 7.96
N PRO A 39 -18.08 -16.22 7.37
CA PRO A 39 -17.32 -17.39 7.80
C PRO A 39 -16.91 -17.31 9.26
N ARG A 40 -16.95 -18.45 9.99
CA ARG A 40 -16.73 -18.51 11.44
C ARG A 40 -15.39 -17.91 11.87
N GLN A 41 -14.32 -18.12 11.10
CA GLN A 41 -12.98 -17.63 11.45
C GLN A 41 -12.84 -16.09 11.47
N HIS A 42 -13.67 -15.37 10.72
CA HIS A 42 -13.56 -13.90 10.60
C HIS A 42 -14.45 -13.13 11.57
N ARG A 43 -15.36 -13.82 12.28
CA ARG A 43 -16.33 -13.19 13.20
C ARG A 43 -15.68 -12.40 14.34
N PRO A 44 -14.61 -12.87 15.02
CA PRO A 44 -14.00 -12.13 16.12
C PRO A 44 -13.37 -10.81 15.66
N GLN A 45 -12.74 -10.82 14.49
CA GLN A 45 -12.12 -9.63 13.89
C GLN A 45 -13.21 -8.64 13.50
N ILE A 46 -14.23 -9.08 12.77
CA ILE A 46 -15.38 -8.25 12.41
C ILE A 46 -16.00 -7.64 13.66
N TRP A 47 -16.23 -8.42 14.72
CA TRP A 47 -16.78 -7.90 15.97
C TRP A 47 -15.87 -6.88 16.66
N TYR A 48 -14.56 -7.10 16.69
CA TYR A 48 -13.58 -6.17 17.26
C TYR A 48 -13.56 -4.81 16.53
N TYR A 49 -13.70 -4.82 15.21
CA TYR A 49 -13.80 -3.60 14.40
C TYR A 49 -15.18 -2.93 14.55
N LEU A 50 -16.27 -3.70 14.42
CA LEU A 50 -17.64 -3.18 14.51
C LEU A 50 -17.99 -2.57 15.88
N SER A 51 -17.39 -3.08 16.94
CA SER A 51 -17.62 -2.59 18.30
C SER A 51 -16.83 -1.31 18.65
N GLY A 52 -15.95 -0.83 17.76
CA GLY A 52 -15.04 0.30 18.03
C GLY A 52 -13.93 -0.04 19.04
N GLY A 53 -13.67 -1.33 19.28
CA GLY A 53 -12.67 -1.79 20.24
C GLY A 53 -11.23 -1.43 19.84
N LYS A 54 -10.97 -1.29 18.53
CA LYS A 54 -9.64 -0.95 18.01
C LYS A 54 -9.25 0.49 18.29
N GLU A 55 -10.15 1.43 18.06
CA GLU A 55 -9.96 2.86 18.31
C GLU A 55 -9.80 3.12 19.82
N LYS A 56 -10.60 2.44 20.64
CA LYS A 56 -10.49 2.54 22.10
C LYS A 56 -9.16 2.03 22.62
N LYS A 57 -8.59 0.96 22.03
CA LYS A 57 -7.25 0.46 22.34
C LYS A 57 -6.17 1.49 21.97
N ARG A 58 -6.33 2.18 20.83
CA ARG A 58 -5.37 3.16 20.30
C ARG A 58 -5.34 4.48 21.09
N ASN A 59 -6.44 4.88 21.71
CA ASN A 59 -6.59 6.16 22.42
C ASN A 59 -6.47 6.04 23.96
N SER A 60 -6.03 4.90 24.48
CA SER A 60 -6.21 4.54 25.91
C SER A 60 -5.21 5.14 26.91
N ALA A 61 -4.41 6.14 26.56
CA ALA A 61 -3.60 6.86 27.56
C ALA A 61 -3.31 8.31 27.19
N THR A 62 -4.24 9.21 27.52
CA THR A 62 -3.93 10.64 27.69
C THR A 62 -4.51 11.07 29.04
N THR A 63 -3.65 11.32 30.02
CA THR A 63 -4.02 11.87 31.33
C THR A 63 -4.54 13.32 31.16
N TYR A 64 -5.52 13.72 31.97
CA TYR A 64 -6.14 15.06 31.99
C TYR A 64 -5.10 16.20 31.95
N TRP A 65 -4.07 16.11 32.80
CA TRP A 65 -2.97 17.09 32.84
C TRP A 65 -2.13 17.15 31.55
N THR A 66 -1.98 16.03 30.86
CA THR A 66 -1.24 15.93 29.60
C THR A 66 -2.02 16.58 28.47
N SER A 67 -3.36 16.49 28.49
CA SER A 67 -4.23 17.16 27.52
C SER A 67 -4.24 18.68 27.72
N LEU A 68 -4.31 19.13 28.99
CA LEU A 68 -4.29 20.54 29.36
C LEU A 68 -2.99 21.24 28.93
N LEU A 69 -1.83 20.61 29.19
CA LEU A 69 -0.52 21.15 28.78
C LEU A 69 -0.34 21.21 27.27
N ASN A 70 -0.89 20.26 26.52
CA ASN A 70 -0.81 20.25 25.06
C ASN A 70 -1.72 21.32 24.42
N SER A 71 -2.89 21.61 25.01
CA SER A 71 -3.79 22.67 24.52
C SER A 71 -3.23 24.09 24.65
N ALA A 72 -2.29 24.32 25.57
CA ALA A 72 -1.56 25.59 25.69
C ALA A 72 -0.57 25.84 24.54
N VAL A 73 -0.24 24.79 23.76
CA VAL A 73 0.72 24.83 22.65
C VAL A 73 0.01 24.92 21.28
N SER A 74 -1.30 24.63 21.21
CA SER A 74 -2.05 24.52 19.94
C SER A 74 -3.11 25.62 19.74
N ASP A 75 -2.76 26.89 19.96
CA ASP A 75 -3.65 28.05 19.74
C ASP A 75 -5.01 28.01 20.48
N GLY A 76 -5.08 27.31 21.63
CA GLY A 76 -6.23 27.37 22.54
C GLY A 76 -7.37 26.38 22.26
N GLU A 77 -7.22 25.42 21.34
CA GLU A 77 -8.21 24.35 21.19
C GLU A 77 -8.09 23.29 22.30
N LEU A 78 -9.13 23.19 23.14
CA LEU A 78 -9.25 22.19 24.21
C LEU A 78 -9.97 20.94 23.70
N ASP A 79 -9.49 19.75 24.09
CA ASP A 79 -10.27 18.52 23.89
C ASP A 79 -11.57 18.58 24.71
N ALA A 80 -12.65 17.96 24.21
CA ALA A 80 -13.97 18.10 24.84
C ALA A 80 -14.05 17.49 26.25
N GLY A 81 -13.28 16.44 26.54
CA GLY A 81 -13.21 15.87 27.88
C GLY A 81 -12.53 16.82 28.86
N THR A 82 -11.46 17.50 28.43
CA THR A 82 -10.78 18.52 29.24
C THR A 82 -11.64 19.78 29.40
N ALA A 83 -12.33 20.24 28.34
CA ALA A 83 -13.24 21.39 28.43
C ALA A 83 -14.44 21.12 29.37
N GLU A 84 -15.03 19.92 29.32
CA GLU A 84 -16.08 19.50 30.24
C GLU A 84 -15.58 19.46 31.69
N GLN A 85 -14.37 18.94 31.91
CA GLN A 85 -13.78 18.89 33.24
C GLN A 85 -13.44 20.29 33.80
N ILE A 86 -12.91 21.21 32.97
CA ILE A 86 -12.70 22.62 33.36
C ILE A 86 -14.04 23.27 33.74
N SER A 87 -15.10 23.06 32.95
CA SER A 87 -16.42 23.62 33.24
C SER A 87 -16.95 23.14 34.61
N LEU A 88 -16.79 21.85 34.91
CA LEU A 88 -17.16 21.28 36.21
C LEU A 88 -16.30 21.85 37.35
N ASP A 89 -15.00 22.02 37.14
CA ASP A 89 -14.07 22.52 38.15
C ASP A 89 -14.26 24.02 38.42
N VAL A 90 -14.55 24.83 37.39
CA VAL A 90 -14.90 26.26 37.53
C VAL A 90 -16.20 26.40 38.32
N GLY A 91 -17.23 25.63 37.99
CA GLY A 91 -18.51 25.64 38.71
C GLY A 91 -18.39 25.21 40.18
N ARG A 92 -17.42 24.33 40.49
CA ARG A 92 -17.09 23.94 41.88
C ARG A 92 -16.28 25.00 42.62
N THR A 93 -15.38 25.69 41.92
CA THR A 93 -14.42 26.62 42.54
C THR A 93 -15.03 28.01 42.77
N LEU A 94 -15.95 28.44 41.90
CA LEU A 94 -16.59 29.77 41.96
C LEU A 94 -18.12 29.68 41.78
N PRO A 95 -18.85 29.07 42.74
CA PRO A 95 -20.30 28.95 42.63
C PRO A 95 -20.99 30.32 42.66
N GLY A 96 -21.75 30.65 41.61
CA GLY A 96 -22.59 31.86 41.54
C GLY A 96 -21.87 33.17 41.21
N HIS A 97 -20.71 33.12 40.55
CA HIS A 97 -19.97 34.32 40.17
C HIS A 97 -20.60 34.99 38.91
N PRO A 98 -21.01 36.28 38.94
CA PRO A 98 -21.82 36.93 37.90
C PRO A 98 -21.22 36.95 36.48
N LEU A 99 -19.89 36.82 36.42
CA LEU A 99 -19.11 36.81 35.17
C LEU A 99 -19.41 35.56 34.32
N PHE A 100 -19.99 34.51 34.89
CA PHE A 100 -20.33 33.26 34.20
C PHE A 100 -21.83 33.07 33.90
N ASP A 101 -22.71 33.87 34.50
CA ASP A 101 -24.17 33.82 34.28
C ASP A 101 -24.55 34.17 32.82
N SER A 102 -23.72 34.96 32.13
CA SER A 102 -23.88 35.33 30.71
C SER A 102 -23.19 34.35 29.73
N PHE A 103 -22.31 33.49 30.23
CA PHE A 103 -21.54 32.53 29.43
C PHE A 103 -22.19 31.16 29.34
N GLU A 104 -22.96 30.77 30.36
CA GLU A 104 -23.51 29.42 30.50
C GLU A 104 -24.41 28.99 29.31
N PRO A 105 -25.32 29.83 28.76
CA PRO A 105 -26.13 29.45 27.60
C PRO A 105 -25.32 29.30 26.31
N LEU A 106 -24.36 30.19 26.06
CA LEU A 106 -23.49 30.16 24.88
C LEU A 106 -22.52 28.97 24.93
N CYS A 107 -21.96 28.68 26.12
CA CYS A 107 -21.10 27.54 26.35
C CYS A 107 -21.86 26.22 26.19
N ASN A 108 -23.09 26.13 26.71
CA ASN A 108 -23.95 24.96 26.53
C ASN A 108 -24.35 24.73 25.07
N GLU A 109 -24.68 25.78 24.32
CA GLU A 109 -24.97 25.68 22.89
C GLU A 109 -23.75 25.25 22.08
N TRP A 110 -22.57 25.82 22.37
CA TRP A 110 -21.31 25.42 21.76
C TRP A 110 -20.96 23.96 22.08
N MET A 111 -21.03 23.54 23.35
CA MET A 111 -20.79 22.15 23.79
C MET A 111 -21.78 21.16 23.15
N ARG A 112 -23.04 21.56 22.92
CA ARG A 112 -24.01 20.75 22.19
C ARG A 112 -23.64 20.62 20.72
N LYS A 113 -23.36 21.73 20.03
CA LYS A 113 -22.94 21.74 18.61
C LYS A 113 -21.66 20.92 18.41
N GLU A 114 -20.72 21.03 19.35
CA GLU A 114 -19.45 20.32 19.34
C GLU A 114 -19.62 18.82 19.61
N ARG A 115 -20.50 18.43 20.54
CA ARG A 115 -20.91 17.02 20.71
C ARG A 115 -21.56 16.46 19.45
N GLU A 116 -22.52 17.19 18.86
CA GLU A 116 -23.17 16.78 17.61
C GLU A 116 -22.20 16.70 16.43
N ARG A 117 -21.21 17.61 16.36
CA ARG A 117 -20.12 17.57 15.37
C ARG A 117 -19.27 16.30 15.56
N LYS A 118 -18.81 16.03 16.78
CA LYS A 118 -18.02 14.83 17.11
C LYS A 118 -18.80 13.53 16.90
N GLU A 119 -20.09 13.50 17.23
CA GLU A 119 -20.96 12.36 16.95
C GLU A 119 -21.12 12.12 15.45
N ARG A 120 -21.36 13.18 14.65
CA ARG A 120 -21.42 13.08 13.18
C ARG A 120 -20.10 12.63 12.57
N GLU A 121 -18.97 13.15 13.05
CA GLU A 121 -17.64 12.71 12.62
C GLU A 121 -17.41 11.23 12.96
N THR A 122 -17.77 10.81 14.18
CA THR A 122 -17.66 9.42 14.61
C THR A 122 -18.55 8.50 13.77
N GLU A 123 -19.78 8.92 13.46
CA GLU A 123 -20.70 8.16 12.61
C GLU A 123 -20.16 8.03 11.18
N ARG A 124 -19.64 9.12 10.61
CA ARG A 124 -19.01 9.12 9.28
C ARG A 124 -17.78 8.21 9.22
N GLU A 125 -16.92 8.28 10.23
CA GLU A 125 -15.76 7.37 10.34
C GLU A 125 -16.20 5.90 10.43
N ARG A 126 -17.27 5.60 11.19
CA ARG A 126 -17.84 4.24 11.25
C ARG A 126 -18.36 3.80 9.88
N GLU A 127 -19.10 4.64 9.17
CA GLU A 127 -19.60 4.34 7.83
C GLU A 127 -18.46 4.05 6.85
N GLU A 128 -17.36 4.81 6.91
CA GLU A 128 -16.16 4.57 6.11
C GLU A 128 -15.49 3.23 6.44
N ILE A 129 -15.30 2.92 7.73
CA ILE A 129 -14.74 1.63 8.18
C ILE A 129 -15.64 0.47 7.72
N MET A 130 -16.95 0.64 7.80
CA MET A 130 -17.93 -0.35 7.35
C MET A 130 -17.86 -0.59 5.85
N ALA A 131 -17.83 0.48 5.05
CA ALA A 131 -17.73 0.39 3.60
C ALA A 131 -16.44 -0.31 3.18
N ARG A 132 -15.31 0.03 3.81
CA ARG A 132 -14.01 -0.60 3.57
C ARG A 132 -14.02 -2.10 3.93
N THR A 133 -14.56 -2.43 5.09
CA THR A 133 -14.69 -3.83 5.55
C THR A 133 -15.60 -4.63 4.61
N ALA A 134 -16.70 -4.02 4.16
CA ALA A 134 -17.60 -4.64 3.19
C ALA A 134 -16.90 -4.94 1.87
N LEU A 135 -16.10 -3.99 1.34
CA LEU A 135 -15.32 -4.19 0.12
C LEU A 135 -14.41 -5.42 0.20
N GLY A 136 -13.60 -5.51 1.26
CA GLY A 136 -12.68 -6.64 1.45
C GLY A 136 -13.40 -7.98 1.53
N ILE A 137 -14.49 -8.05 2.30
CA ILE A 137 -15.29 -9.28 2.44
C ILE A 137 -15.96 -9.67 1.11
N GLN A 138 -16.53 -8.71 0.39
CA GLN A 138 -17.17 -8.98 -0.90
C GLN A 138 -16.18 -9.54 -1.91
N LEU A 139 -14.99 -8.95 -2.01
CA LEU A 139 -13.93 -9.45 -2.88
C LEU A 139 -13.49 -10.86 -2.47
N GLN A 140 -13.31 -11.11 -1.18
CA GLN A 140 -12.91 -12.43 -0.67
C GLN A 140 -13.94 -13.50 -0.99
N LEU A 141 -15.22 -13.26 -0.70
CA LEU A 141 -16.30 -14.21 -1.01
C LEU A 141 -16.44 -14.44 -2.52
N ALA A 142 -16.33 -13.38 -3.31
CA ALA A 142 -16.45 -13.48 -4.76
C ALA A 142 -15.28 -14.23 -5.39
N PHE A 143 -14.04 -14.02 -4.93
CA PHE A 143 -12.88 -14.74 -5.42
C PHE A 143 -12.90 -16.21 -4.99
N GLU A 144 -13.26 -16.50 -3.74
CA GLU A 144 -13.38 -17.87 -3.25
C GLU A 144 -14.45 -18.66 -4.03
N SER A 145 -15.61 -18.05 -4.28
CA SER A 145 -16.69 -18.68 -5.05
C SER A 145 -16.30 -18.99 -6.50
N ASN A 146 -15.27 -18.32 -7.02
CA ASN A 146 -14.75 -18.52 -8.38
C ASN A 146 -13.36 -19.19 -8.39
N ARG A 147 -12.89 -19.72 -7.25
CA ARG A 147 -11.57 -20.34 -7.12
C ARG A 147 -11.40 -21.45 -8.17
N ASN A 148 -10.25 -21.43 -8.84
CA ASN A 148 -9.84 -22.49 -9.76
C ASN A 148 -8.55 -23.14 -9.27
N ALA A 149 -8.68 -24.19 -8.47
CA ALA A 149 -7.54 -24.89 -7.86
C ALA A 149 -6.53 -25.43 -8.90
N LYS A 150 -7.01 -25.88 -10.07
CA LYS A 150 -6.12 -26.38 -11.14
C LYS A 150 -5.24 -25.26 -11.70
N LYS A 151 -5.84 -24.11 -12.04
CA LYS A 151 -5.08 -22.93 -12.50
C LYS A 151 -4.17 -22.39 -11.40
N ALA A 152 -4.61 -22.41 -10.14
CA ALA A 152 -3.84 -21.92 -9.01
C ALA A 152 -2.47 -22.60 -8.92
N VAL A 153 -2.40 -23.93 -9.03
CA VAL A 153 -1.13 -24.69 -8.99
C VAL A 153 -0.16 -24.21 -10.08
N HIS A 154 -0.63 -24.02 -11.31
CA HIS A 154 0.23 -23.54 -12.39
C HIS A 154 0.70 -22.10 -12.17
N MET A 155 -0.18 -21.23 -11.67
CA MET A 155 0.16 -19.83 -11.37
C MET A 155 1.14 -19.71 -10.19
N GLN A 156 1.03 -20.59 -9.20
CA GLN A 156 1.97 -20.71 -8.08
C GLN A 156 3.37 -21.10 -8.57
N GLY A 157 3.46 -22.15 -9.39
CA GLY A 157 4.74 -22.59 -9.94
C GLY A 157 5.42 -21.50 -10.79
N TYR A 158 4.65 -20.71 -11.55
CA TYR A 158 5.16 -19.55 -12.29
C TYR A 158 5.79 -18.49 -11.37
N LEU A 159 5.23 -18.30 -10.17
CA LEU A 159 5.75 -17.41 -9.14
C LEU A 159 6.71 -18.14 -8.17
N ARG A 160 7.22 -19.32 -8.54
CA ARG A 160 8.13 -20.14 -7.74
C ARG A 160 7.60 -20.43 -6.33
N ASP A 161 6.31 -20.70 -6.25
CA ASP A 161 5.59 -21.11 -5.04
C ASP A 161 5.73 -20.12 -3.86
N GLN A 162 6.02 -18.84 -4.16
CA GLN A 162 6.19 -17.79 -3.15
C GLN A 162 4.87 -17.29 -2.56
N PHE A 163 3.74 -17.54 -3.23
CA PHE A 163 2.43 -16.99 -2.88
C PHE A 163 1.34 -18.03 -3.07
N ILE A 164 0.26 -17.91 -2.30
CA ILE A 164 -0.97 -18.66 -2.56
C ILE A 164 -1.87 -17.91 -3.55
N LEU A 165 -2.67 -18.62 -4.35
CA LEU A 165 -3.52 -18.02 -5.38
C LEU A 165 -4.90 -18.67 -5.43
N PHE A 166 -5.90 -17.91 -5.88
CA PHE A 166 -7.22 -18.43 -6.24
C PHE A 166 -7.21 -19.15 -7.59
N GLY A 167 -6.25 -18.84 -8.47
CA GLY A 167 -6.23 -19.33 -9.85
C GLY A 167 -7.03 -18.44 -10.80
N LEU A 168 -7.18 -17.15 -10.46
CA LEU A 168 -7.95 -16.18 -11.23
C LEU A 168 -7.01 -15.31 -12.09
N GLN A 169 -7.03 -15.54 -13.40
CA GLN A 169 -6.24 -14.73 -14.33
C GLN A 169 -6.82 -13.32 -14.45
N GLN A 170 -6.04 -12.36 -14.97
CA GLN A 170 -6.43 -10.96 -15.00
C GLN A 170 -7.84 -10.69 -15.59
N PRO A 171 -8.27 -11.27 -16.73
CA PRO A 171 -9.61 -11.01 -17.26
C PRO A 171 -10.72 -11.48 -16.31
N GLU A 172 -10.58 -12.67 -15.73
CA GLU A 172 -11.53 -13.26 -14.77
C GLU A 172 -11.57 -12.44 -13.48
N ARG A 173 -10.40 -12.16 -12.90
CA ARG A 173 -10.27 -11.34 -11.69
C ARG A 173 -10.92 -9.97 -11.87
N ARG A 174 -10.63 -9.27 -12.97
CA ARG A 174 -11.21 -7.94 -13.23
C ARG A 174 -12.71 -8.01 -13.48
N LYS A 175 -13.20 -9.04 -14.18
CA LYS A 175 -14.65 -9.26 -14.37
C LYS A 175 -15.39 -9.37 -13.04
N ILE A 176 -14.78 -10.02 -12.05
CA ILE A 176 -15.35 -10.20 -10.70
C ILE A 176 -15.18 -8.92 -9.85
N ALA A 177 -13.98 -8.32 -9.84
CA ALA A 177 -13.67 -7.21 -8.95
C ALA A 177 -14.30 -5.88 -9.39
N LEU A 178 -14.36 -5.58 -10.69
CA LEU A 178 -14.78 -4.26 -11.18
C LEU A 178 -16.20 -3.86 -10.75
N PRO A 179 -17.23 -4.73 -10.80
CA PRO A 179 -18.56 -4.39 -10.29
C PRO A 179 -18.54 -4.01 -8.80
N ILE A 180 -17.84 -4.79 -7.97
CA ILE A 180 -17.68 -4.54 -6.53
C ILE A 180 -16.98 -3.18 -6.30
N LEU A 181 -15.91 -2.90 -7.03
CA LEU A 181 -15.16 -1.65 -6.90
C LEU A 181 -15.97 -0.41 -7.27
N LYS A 182 -16.94 -0.54 -8.20
CA LYS A 182 -17.83 0.57 -8.56
C LYS A 182 -18.78 0.97 -7.43
N GLU A 183 -19.12 0.04 -6.53
CA GLU A 183 -19.94 0.33 -5.34
C GLU A 183 -19.16 1.09 -4.26
N HIS A 184 -17.83 1.15 -4.38
CA HIS A 184 -16.92 1.74 -3.39
C HIS A 184 -15.96 2.76 -4.02
N PRO A 185 -16.45 3.89 -4.56
CA PRO A 185 -15.60 4.91 -5.17
C PRO A 185 -14.67 5.55 -4.14
N LEU A 186 -13.39 5.70 -4.51
CA LEU A 186 -12.37 6.34 -3.69
C LEU A 186 -12.28 7.82 -4.04
N THR A 187 -12.30 8.68 -3.02
CA THR A 187 -12.31 10.14 -3.20
C THR A 187 -11.12 10.83 -2.51
N SER A 188 -10.30 10.09 -1.76
CA SER A 188 -9.16 10.66 -1.03
C SER A 188 -7.94 9.74 -0.95
N SER A 189 -6.80 10.36 -0.64
CA SER A 189 -5.53 9.65 -0.38
C SER A 189 -5.62 8.72 0.85
N LYS A 190 -6.32 9.14 1.92
CA LYS A 190 -6.58 8.31 3.10
C LYS A 190 -7.34 7.04 2.73
N GLN A 191 -8.43 7.16 1.97
CA GLN A 191 -9.23 6.01 1.55
C GLN A 191 -8.43 5.05 0.65
N LEU A 192 -7.66 5.58 -0.31
CA LEU A 192 -6.80 4.73 -1.13
C LEU A 192 -5.78 3.98 -0.27
N LYS A 193 -5.10 4.68 0.63
CA LYS A 193 -4.13 4.06 1.55
C LYS A 193 -4.74 2.87 2.29
N GLU A 194 -5.88 3.07 2.92
CA GLU A 194 -6.53 2.04 3.75
C GLU A 194 -7.00 0.84 2.93
N VAL A 195 -7.59 1.05 1.75
CA VAL A 195 -8.01 -0.05 0.87
C VAL A 195 -6.80 -0.85 0.36
N ILE A 196 -5.73 -0.17 -0.02
CA ILE A 196 -4.49 -0.84 -0.44
C ILE A 196 -3.88 -1.61 0.74
N ASP A 197 -3.85 -1.04 1.95
CA ASP A 197 -3.38 -1.75 3.15
C ASP A 197 -4.17 -3.04 3.41
N ASP A 198 -5.50 -2.95 3.47
CA ASP A 198 -6.36 -4.09 3.75
C ASP A 198 -6.21 -5.21 2.71
N LEU A 199 -6.17 -4.87 1.42
CA LEU A 199 -5.98 -5.88 0.36
C LEU A 199 -4.56 -6.43 0.32
N TRP A 200 -3.55 -5.62 0.66
CA TRP A 200 -2.16 -6.09 0.66
C TRP A 200 -1.92 -7.12 1.76
N ASP A 201 -2.64 -7.02 2.89
CA ASP A 201 -2.49 -7.93 4.03
C ASP A 201 -3.10 -9.32 3.75
N LEU A 202 -4.09 -9.42 2.86
CA LEU A 202 -4.72 -10.69 2.49
C LEU A 202 -3.75 -11.66 1.79
N PRO A 203 -3.88 -12.98 2.00
CA PRO A 203 -2.80 -13.91 1.68
C PRO A 203 -2.71 -14.28 0.20
N GLU A 204 -3.84 -14.40 -0.52
CA GLU A 204 -3.83 -14.70 -1.95
C GLU A 204 -3.31 -13.55 -2.83
N ARG A 205 -2.47 -13.90 -3.81
CA ARG A 205 -1.77 -12.95 -4.68
C ARG A 205 -2.72 -12.04 -5.46
N GLU A 206 -3.90 -12.55 -5.82
CA GLU A 206 -4.90 -11.80 -6.56
C GLU A 206 -5.48 -10.61 -5.78
N PHE A 207 -5.32 -10.54 -4.45
CA PHE A 207 -5.66 -9.34 -3.68
C PHE A 207 -4.66 -8.21 -3.92
N GLN A 208 -3.35 -8.48 -3.94
CA GLN A 208 -2.36 -7.47 -4.33
C GLN A 208 -2.56 -7.03 -5.77
N TYR A 209 -2.95 -7.95 -6.68
CA TYR A 209 -3.29 -7.59 -8.05
C TYR A 209 -4.51 -6.67 -8.13
N THR A 210 -5.55 -6.96 -7.35
CA THR A 210 -6.73 -6.09 -7.25
C THR A 210 -6.37 -4.73 -6.66
N ALA A 211 -5.53 -4.68 -5.63
CA ALA A 211 -5.00 -3.45 -5.06
C ALA A 211 -4.26 -2.61 -6.12
N MET A 212 -3.43 -3.23 -6.95
CA MET A 212 -2.76 -2.55 -8.06
C MET A 212 -3.73 -2.02 -9.12
N ASP A 213 -4.76 -2.79 -9.48
CA ASP A 213 -5.82 -2.32 -10.40
C ASP A 213 -6.54 -1.08 -9.84
N ILE A 214 -6.85 -1.07 -8.53
CA ILE A 214 -7.45 0.07 -7.83
C ILE A 214 -6.49 1.28 -7.84
N TRP A 215 -5.23 1.07 -7.47
CA TRP A 215 -4.22 2.13 -7.40
C TRP A 215 -4.00 2.76 -8.77
N LYS A 216 -3.95 1.95 -9.84
CA LYS A 216 -3.82 2.42 -11.22
C LYS A 216 -4.91 3.41 -11.62
N GLY A 217 -6.15 3.15 -11.21
CA GLY A 217 -7.28 4.04 -11.46
C GLY A 217 -7.28 5.32 -10.63
N ASN A 218 -6.44 5.39 -9.58
CA ASN A 218 -6.49 6.42 -8.54
C ASN A 218 -5.11 7.03 -8.25
N LEU A 219 -4.20 7.08 -9.23
CA LEU A 219 -2.82 7.55 -9.05
C LEU A 219 -2.73 8.96 -8.46
N LYS A 220 -3.69 9.85 -8.76
CA LYS A 220 -3.80 11.20 -8.18
C LYS A 220 -3.98 11.23 -6.65
N TYR A 221 -4.45 10.12 -6.07
CA TYR A 221 -4.63 9.95 -4.62
C TYR A 221 -3.50 9.14 -3.98
N THR A 222 -2.40 8.90 -4.69
CA THR A 222 -1.26 8.16 -4.13
C THR A 222 -0.80 8.81 -2.81
N PRO A 223 -0.56 8.05 -1.72
CA PRO A 223 -0.36 8.66 -0.40
C PRO A 223 0.98 9.37 -0.19
N SER A 224 2.08 8.61 -0.14
CA SER A 224 3.42 9.12 0.13
C SER A 224 4.47 8.22 -0.48
N LEU A 225 5.69 8.73 -0.66
CA LEU A 225 6.83 7.92 -1.08
C LEU A 225 7.15 6.80 -0.08
N SER A 226 6.97 7.06 1.23
CA SER A 226 7.14 6.05 2.28
C SER A 226 6.11 4.93 2.18
N PHE A 227 4.87 5.25 1.80
CA PHE A 227 3.83 4.26 1.55
C PHE A 227 4.16 3.38 0.35
N ILE A 228 4.59 3.99 -0.76
CA ILE A 228 5.05 3.25 -1.95
C ILE A 228 6.22 2.32 -1.59
N ARG A 229 7.22 2.83 -0.86
CA ARG A 229 8.35 2.04 -0.37
C ARG A 229 7.87 0.82 0.42
N GLY A 230 6.96 1.03 1.37
CA GLY A 230 6.37 -0.03 2.20
C GLY A 230 5.73 -1.15 1.39
N LYS A 231 5.06 -0.82 0.28
CA LYS A 231 4.46 -1.83 -0.62
C LYS A 231 5.48 -2.49 -1.54
N ILE A 232 6.55 -1.80 -1.94
CA ILE A 232 7.65 -2.41 -2.71
C ILE A 232 8.37 -3.48 -1.88
N ILE A 233 8.60 -3.25 -0.59
CA ILE A 233 9.36 -4.17 0.29
C ILE A 233 8.51 -5.21 1.02
N SER A 234 7.18 -5.22 0.81
CA SER A 234 6.27 -6.18 1.43
C SER A 234 5.62 -7.07 0.38
N LYS A 235 5.66 -8.39 0.60
CA LYS A 235 5.21 -9.40 -0.40
C LYS A 235 5.86 -9.17 -1.76
N SER A 236 7.16 -8.86 -1.75
CA SER A 236 7.91 -8.42 -2.92
C SER A 236 8.17 -9.54 -3.89
N TRP A 237 7.79 -9.30 -5.14
CA TRP A 237 8.18 -10.10 -6.29
C TRP A 237 7.99 -9.26 -7.55
N TRP A 238 8.60 -9.65 -8.68
CA TRP A 238 8.65 -8.81 -9.87
C TRP A 238 7.27 -8.41 -10.39
N ASP A 239 6.26 -9.27 -10.24
CA ASP A 239 4.88 -9.06 -10.67
C ASP A 239 4.19 -7.88 -9.96
N THR A 240 4.49 -7.63 -8.68
CA THR A 240 4.00 -6.42 -7.99
C THR A 240 4.97 -5.26 -8.08
N VAL A 241 6.27 -5.51 -7.91
CA VAL A 241 7.30 -4.47 -7.88
C VAL A 241 7.36 -3.71 -9.19
N ASP A 242 7.27 -4.40 -10.33
CA ASP A 242 7.34 -3.76 -11.65
C ASP A 242 6.16 -2.81 -11.88
N PHE A 243 4.96 -3.20 -11.43
CA PHE A 243 3.80 -2.33 -11.46
C PHE A 243 3.99 -1.12 -10.56
N LEU A 244 4.37 -1.33 -9.29
CA LEU A 244 4.55 -0.27 -8.30
C LEU A 244 5.60 0.75 -8.76
N ALA A 245 6.71 0.27 -9.33
CA ALA A 245 7.77 1.13 -9.84
C ALA A 245 7.30 1.95 -11.05
N SER A 246 6.69 1.31 -12.05
CA SER A 246 6.32 1.97 -13.31
C SER A 246 5.05 2.83 -13.23
N HIS A 247 4.21 2.66 -12.21
CA HIS A 247 2.95 3.39 -12.06
C HIS A 247 2.97 4.36 -10.86
N PRO A 248 2.68 3.96 -9.61
CA PRO A 248 2.61 4.94 -8.52
C PRO A 248 3.95 5.60 -8.21
N LEU A 249 5.06 4.86 -8.23
CA LEU A 249 6.39 5.47 -8.03
C LEU A 249 6.76 6.40 -9.19
N GLY A 250 6.62 5.92 -10.43
CA GLY A 250 6.90 6.70 -11.63
C GLY A 250 6.13 8.01 -11.67
N GLU A 251 4.81 7.99 -11.45
CA GLU A 251 4.01 9.22 -11.39
C GLU A 251 4.38 10.10 -10.18
N TRP A 252 4.68 9.50 -9.02
CA TRP A 252 5.10 10.26 -7.84
C TRP A 252 6.40 11.03 -8.07
N VAL A 253 7.43 10.39 -8.61
CA VAL A 253 8.73 11.01 -8.90
C VAL A 253 8.59 12.08 -9.97
N ARG A 254 7.73 11.87 -10.97
CA ARG A 254 7.44 12.85 -12.02
C ARG A 254 6.83 14.13 -11.42
N ALA A 255 5.88 13.97 -10.51
CA ALA A 255 5.21 15.09 -9.84
C ALA A 255 6.09 15.78 -8.78
N HIS A 256 7.13 15.11 -8.26
CA HIS A 256 7.98 15.63 -7.19
C HIS A 256 9.48 15.49 -7.55
N PRO A 257 10.08 16.46 -8.26
CA PRO A 257 11.47 16.37 -8.71
C PRO A 257 12.50 16.11 -7.61
N LYS A 258 12.25 16.56 -6.38
CA LYS A 258 13.11 16.27 -5.20
C LYS A 258 13.18 14.77 -4.87
N ALA A 259 12.20 13.96 -5.31
CA ALA A 259 12.20 12.52 -5.11
C ALA A 259 13.24 11.78 -5.96
N LYS A 260 13.86 12.42 -6.97
CA LYS A 260 14.98 11.85 -7.72
C LYS A 260 16.15 11.47 -6.82
N GLU A 261 16.41 12.28 -5.79
CA GLU A 261 17.45 11.98 -4.80
C GLU A 261 17.14 10.72 -3.99
N GLN A 262 15.86 10.46 -3.75
CA GLN A 262 15.46 9.21 -3.11
C GLN A 262 15.67 8.00 -4.02
N MET A 263 15.63 8.16 -5.35
CA MET A 263 15.93 7.08 -6.30
C MET A 263 17.41 6.72 -6.28
N ARG A 264 18.32 7.71 -6.15
CA ARG A 264 19.74 7.46 -5.92
C ARG A 264 19.97 6.67 -4.65
N LYS A 265 19.38 7.11 -3.53
CA LYS A 265 19.44 6.38 -2.25
C LYS A 265 18.89 4.96 -2.37
N TRP A 266 17.78 4.76 -3.07
CA TRP A 266 17.22 3.42 -3.30
C TRP A 266 18.10 2.52 -4.16
N ASN A 267 18.90 3.11 -5.05
CA ASN A 267 19.86 2.37 -5.86
C ASN A 267 21.02 1.81 -5.02
N GLU A 268 21.31 2.38 -3.86
CA GLU A 268 22.38 1.93 -2.96
C GLU A 268 21.88 1.03 -1.82
N GLU A 269 20.55 0.84 -1.69
CA GLU A 269 19.96 0.02 -0.64
C GLU A 269 20.25 -1.49 -0.84
N GLU A 270 20.38 -2.22 0.27
CA GLU A 270 20.57 -3.68 0.26
C GLU A 270 19.39 -4.42 -0.39
N ASN A 271 18.19 -3.87 -0.27
CA ASN A 271 16.98 -4.46 -0.83
C ASN A 271 16.95 -4.33 -2.36
N MET A 272 17.11 -5.45 -3.07
CA MET A 272 17.13 -5.48 -4.54
C MET A 272 15.85 -4.93 -5.19
N TRP A 273 14.70 -5.00 -4.52
CA TRP A 273 13.45 -4.49 -5.08
C TRP A 273 13.40 -2.96 -5.09
N LEU A 274 14.07 -2.31 -4.15
CA LEU A 274 14.26 -0.85 -4.18
C LEU A 274 15.24 -0.45 -5.28
N ARG A 275 16.36 -1.16 -5.42
CA ARG A 275 17.33 -0.93 -6.52
C ARG A 275 16.69 -1.16 -7.88
N ARG A 276 15.93 -2.24 -8.05
CA ARG A 276 15.14 -2.50 -9.26
C ARG A 276 14.17 -1.36 -9.52
N SER A 277 13.42 -0.94 -8.51
CA SER A 277 12.41 0.12 -8.62
C SER A 277 13.03 1.46 -9.04
N SER A 278 14.22 1.80 -8.51
CA SER A 278 14.93 3.03 -8.93
C SER A 278 15.33 2.97 -10.41
N ILE A 279 15.73 1.82 -10.94
CA ILE A 279 16.08 1.67 -12.37
C ILE A 279 14.85 1.81 -13.27
N ILE A 280 13.69 1.24 -12.89
CA ILE A 280 12.54 1.10 -13.80
C ILE A 280 11.39 2.11 -13.58
N HIS A 281 11.51 3.04 -12.63
CA HIS A 281 10.43 4.00 -12.37
C HIS A 281 10.09 4.88 -13.58
N GLN A 282 11.06 5.12 -14.47
CA GLN A 282 10.90 5.96 -15.66
C GLN A 282 10.33 5.21 -16.89
N LEU A 283 10.00 3.92 -16.79
CA LEU A 283 9.56 3.11 -17.94
C LEU A 283 8.38 3.71 -18.74
N ARG A 284 7.55 4.54 -18.12
CA ARG A 284 6.37 5.15 -18.76
C ARG A 284 6.57 6.62 -19.15
N TYR A 285 7.80 7.14 -19.10
CA TYR A 285 8.11 8.56 -19.36
C TYR A 285 8.23 8.89 -20.85
N LYS A 286 8.43 7.91 -21.72
CA LYS A 286 8.58 8.12 -23.18
C LYS A 286 9.69 9.14 -23.49
N HIS A 287 9.33 10.33 -23.95
CA HIS A 287 10.27 11.41 -24.29
C HIS A 287 10.71 12.23 -23.08
N GLU A 288 10.06 12.06 -21.91
CA GLU A 288 10.35 12.79 -20.68
C GLU A 288 11.37 12.07 -19.78
N VAL A 289 12.01 11.01 -20.28
CA VAL A 289 13.02 10.26 -19.50
C VAL A 289 14.19 11.18 -19.16
N ASP A 290 14.52 11.27 -17.87
CA ASP A 290 15.76 11.84 -17.39
C ASP A 290 16.88 10.82 -17.65
N LYS A 291 17.53 10.97 -18.81
CA LYS A 291 18.58 10.06 -19.29
C LYS A 291 19.80 10.05 -18.38
N ASP A 292 20.18 11.22 -17.87
CA ASP A 292 21.35 11.35 -17.01
C ASP A 292 21.15 10.57 -15.72
N LEU A 293 20.00 10.76 -15.06
CA LEU A 293 19.63 9.98 -13.88
C LEU A 293 19.53 8.48 -14.21
N LEU A 294 18.90 8.11 -15.33
CA LEU A 294 18.78 6.68 -15.69
C LEU A 294 20.15 6.02 -15.88
N PHE A 295 21.06 6.66 -16.61
CA PHE A 295 22.39 6.10 -16.87
C PHE A 295 23.25 6.08 -15.62
N GLU A 296 23.14 7.08 -14.74
CA GLU A 296 23.76 7.09 -13.41
C GLU A 296 23.32 5.86 -12.60
N LEU A 297 22.01 5.62 -12.50
CA LEU A 297 21.44 4.48 -11.74
C LEU A 297 21.82 3.12 -12.33
N ILE A 298 21.99 3.02 -13.66
CA ILE A 298 22.45 1.80 -14.33
C ILE A 298 23.94 1.57 -14.05
N GLU A 299 24.76 2.61 -14.12
CA GLU A 299 26.20 2.53 -13.94
C GLU A 299 26.57 2.06 -12.53
N ASN A 300 25.85 2.54 -11.51
CA ASN A 300 26.00 2.11 -10.12
C ASN A 300 25.66 0.62 -9.94
N GLN A 301 24.76 0.07 -10.76
CA GLN A 301 24.31 -1.32 -10.70
C GLN A 301 24.94 -2.22 -11.78
N ALA A 302 25.89 -1.71 -12.55
CA ALA A 302 26.39 -2.41 -13.73
C ALA A 302 27.07 -3.75 -13.38
N ASP A 303 27.72 -3.81 -12.22
CA ASP A 303 28.43 -4.99 -11.70
C ASP A 303 27.55 -5.88 -10.80
N ASP A 304 26.29 -5.51 -10.53
CA ASP A 304 25.36 -6.35 -9.76
C ASP A 304 24.89 -7.52 -10.65
N HIS A 305 25.32 -8.74 -10.32
CA HIS A 305 24.99 -9.93 -11.09
C HIS A 305 23.63 -10.56 -10.72
N GLU A 306 22.83 -9.92 -9.85
CA GLU A 306 21.47 -10.35 -9.55
C GLU A 306 20.60 -10.32 -10.81
N PHE A 307 19.90 -11.44 -11.07
CA PHE A 307 19.11 -11.64 -12.29
C PHE A 307 18.06 -10.54 -12.47
N PHE A 308 17.35 -10.19 -11.40
CA PHE A 308 16.30 -9.18 -11.46
C PHE A 308 16.86 -7.76 -11.68
N ILE A 309 18.06 -7.45 -11.20
CA ILE A 309 18.68 -6.14 -11.45
C ILE A 309 19.14 -6.04 -12.90
N GLN A 310 19.83 -7.05 -13.41
CA GLN A 310 20.26 -7.08 -14.81
C GLN A 310 19.09 -7.07 -15.79
N LYS A 311 17.97 -7.75 -15.46
CA LYS A 311 16.71 -7.61 -16.22
C LYS A 311 16.15 -6.20 -16.19
N ALA A 312 16.23 -5.51 -15.05
CA ALA A 312 15.76 -4.13 -14.90
C ALA A 312 16.54 -3.18 -15.81
N ILE A 313 17.87 -3.28 -15.81
CA ILE A 313 18.77 -2.50 -16.67
C ILE A 313 18.45 -2.75 -18.15
N GLY A 314 18.39 -4.02 -18.56
CA GLY A 314 18.08 -4.35 -19.94
C GLY A 314 16.69 -3.83 -20.38
N TRP A 315 15.70 -3.90 -19.50
CA TRP A 315 14.36 -3.41 -19.80
C TRP A 315 14.28 -1.87 -19.88
N SER A 316 14.92 -1.14 -18.97
CA SER A 316 14.92 0.33 -19.01
C SER A 316 15.62 0.85 -20.28
N LEU A 317 16.75 0.25 -20.66
CA LEU A 317 17.45 0.56 -21.91
C LEU A 317 16.61 0.22 -23.15
N ARG A 318 15.97 -0.95 -23.17
CA ARG A 318 15.06 -1.35 -24.26
C ARG A 318 13.87 -0.40 -24.42
N GLU A 319 13.36 0.13 -23.32
CA GLU A 319 12.24 1.05 -23.38
C GLU A 319 12.69 2.42 -23.90
N LEU A 320 13.82 2.94 -23.41
CA LEU A 320 14.42 4.18 -23.92
C LEU A 320 14.81 4.08 -25.40
N SER A 321 15.26 2.92 -25.88
CA SER A 321 15.70 2.76 -27.27
C SER A 321 14.57 2.94 -28.28
N LYS A 322 13.30 2.92 -27.85
CA LYS A 322 12.16 3.22 -28.73
C LYS A 322 12.08 4.70 -29.09
N THR A 323 12.64 5.58 -28.26
CA THR A 323 12.62 7.04 -28.44
C THR A 323 14.01 7.60 -28.70
N ASP A 324 15.08 6.96 -28.23
CA ASP A 324 16.46 7.44 -28.35
C ASP A 324 17.45 6.25 -28.46
N ARG A 325 17.66 5.75 -29.67
CA ARG A 325 18.56 4.60 -29.94
C ARG A 325 20.04 4.94 -29.74
N ASP A 326 20.44 6.16 -30.05
CA ASP A 326 21.85 6.55 -30.07
C ASP A 326 22.41 6.71 -28.66
N SER A 327 21.64 7.29 -27.74
CA SER A 327 22.03 7.36 -26.32
C SER A 327 22.12 5.97 -25.69
N VAL A 328 21.19 5.07 -26.00
CA VAL A 328 21.22 3.68 -25.52
C VAL A 328 22.44 2.96 -26.07
N THR A 329 22.72 3.07 -27.38
CA THR A 329 23.89 2.45 -28.00
C THR A 329 25.18 2.95 -27.35
N SER A 330 25.29 4.26 -27.12
CA SER A 330 26.47 4.88 -26.48
C SER A 330 26.65 4.40 -25.04
N CYS A 331 25.57 4.35 -24.26
CA CYS A 331 25.58 3.83 -22.90
C CYS A 331 25.98 2.34 -22.85
N MET A 332 25.40 1.51 -23.73
CA MET A 332 25.69 0.09 -23.79
C MET A 332 27.09 -0.22 -24.31
N ASP A 333 27.66 0.62 -25.18
CA ASP A 333 29.05 0.47 -25.62
C ASP A 333 30.03 0.76 -24.47
N ARG A 334 29.74 1.82 -23.69
CA ARG A 334 30.54 2.24 -22.53
C ARG A 334 30.47 1.25 -21.37
N LEU A 335 29.27 0.83 -20.98
CA LEU A 335 29.04 -0.04 -19.82
C LEU A 335 29.03 -1.53 -20.16
N GLY A 336 29.01 -1.88 -21.45
CA GLY A 336 28.82 -3.24 -21.92
C GLY A 336 29.75 -4.30 -21.32
N PRO A 337 31.04 -4.03 -21.09
CA PRO A 337 31.94 -4.98 -20.42
C PRO A 337 31.49 -5.36 -18.98
N ARG A 338 30.86 -4.43 -18.26
CA ARG A 338 30.38 -4.60 -16.88
C ARG A 338 29.03 -5.31 -16.83
N LEU A 339 28.13 -4.96 -17.76
CA LEU A 339 26.80 -5.56 -17.86
C LEU A 339 26.81 -7.07 -18.14
N SER A 340 25.73 -7.75 -17.76
CA SER A 340 25.51 -9.15 -18.11
C SER A 340 25.10 -9.31 -19.58
N THR A 341 25.37 -10.49 -20.15
CA THR A 341 24.85 -10.88 -21.47
C THR A 341 23.32 -10.76 -21.55
N LEU A 342 22.63 -10.97 -20.42
CA LEU A 342 21.19 -10.80 -20.32
C LEU A 342 20.77 -9.35 -20.53
N ALA A 343 21.38 -8.40 -19.79
CA ALA A 343 21.08 -6.98 -19.92
C ALA A 343 21.38 -6.49 -21.34
N LEU A 344 22.51 -6.91 -21.92
CA LEU A 344 22.90 -6.57 -23.30
C LEU A 344 21.87 -7.08 -24.32
N ARG A 345 21.42 -8.33 -24.19
CA ARG A 345 20.44 -8.92 -25.11
C ARG A 345 19.07 -8.25 -24.99
N GLU A 346 18.62 -7.95 -23.78
CA GLU A 346 17.33 -7.29 -23.57
C GLU A 346 17.35 -5.84 -24.08
N GLY A 347 18.39 -5.08 -23.71
CA GLY A 347 18.52 -3.66 -24.06
C GLY A 347 18.68 -3.40 -25.55
N SER A 348 19.36 -4.30 -26.27
CA SER A 348 19.63 -4.15 -27.71
C SER A 348 18.47 -4.58 -28.63
N LYS A 349 17.32 -5.01 -28.09
CA LYS A 349 16.25 -5.63 -28.87
C LYS A 349 15.66 -4.76 -29.98
N TYR A 350 15.67 -3.43 -29.83
CA TYR A 350 15.14 -2.48 -30.81
C TYR A 350 16.20 -1.58 -31.45
N LEU A 351 17.48 -1.90 -31.23
CA LEU A 351 18.57 -1.24 -31.94
C LEU A 351 18.65 -1.77 -33.37
N GLU A 352 19.20 -0.96 -34.26
CA GLU A 352 19.50 -1.40 -35.63
C GLU A 352 20.56 -2.52 -35.60
N GLU A 353 20.60 -3.36 -36.64
CA GLU A 353 21.45 -4.55 -36.62
C GLU A 353 22.94 -4.22 -36.42
N GLU A 354 23.44 -3.13 -37.03
CA GLU A 354 24.81 -2.66 -36.82
C GLU A 354 25.10 -2.29 -35.36
N GLN A 355 24.22 -1.48 -34.76
CA GLN A 355 24.32 -1.07 -33.34
C GLN A 355 24.25 -2.29 -32.41
N ARG A 356 23.35 -3.23 -32.71
CA ARG A 356 23.17 -4.47 -31.96
C ARG A 356 24.40 -5.37 -32.02
N VAL A 357 24.98 -5.57 -33.22
CA VAL A 357 26.22 -6.35 -33.39
C VAL A 357 27.36 -5.74 -32.59
N LYS A 358 27.50 -4.41 -32.63
CA LYS A 358 28.50 -3.67 -31.86
C LYS A 358 28.35 -3.95 -30.36
N VAL A 359 27.17 -3.74 -29.81
CA VAL A 359 26.87 -3.92 -28.38
C VAL A 359 27.05 -5.39 -27.94
N MET A 360 26.57 -6.34 -28.75
CA MET A 360 26.67 -7.78 -28.44
C MET A 360 28.10 -8.33 -28.55
N SER A 361 29.02 -7.61 -29.19
CA SER A 361 30.44 -8.00 -29.22
C SER A 361 31.07 -8.02 -27.82
N HIS A 362 30.60 -7.17 -26.91
CA HIS A 362 31.03 -7.14 -25.50
C HIS A 362 30.68 -8.45 -24.77
N ALA A 363 29.51 -9.03 -25.03
CA ALA A 363 29.12 -10.32 -24.46
C ALA A 363 30.02 -11.47 -24.91
N LYS A 364 30.40 -11.49 -26.21
CA LYS A 364 31.31 -12.51 -26.77
C LYS A 364 32.70 -12.45 -26.13
N ARG A 365 33.24 -11.24 -25.94
CA ARG A 365 34.54 -11.02 -25.28
C ARG A 365 34.51 -11.48 -23.82
N LYS A 366 33.42 -11.23 -23.10
CA LYS A 366 33.25 -11.63 -21.69
C LYS A 366 33.24 -13.16 -21.52
N ASN A 367 32.41 -13.85 -22.30
CA ASN A 367 32.33 -15.32 -22.26
C ASN A 367 33.70 -15.98 -22.60
N SER A 368 34.44 -15.44 -23.57
CA SER A 368 35.78 -15.93 -23.90
C SER A 368 36.78 -15.75 -22.74
N THR A 369 36.66 -14.64 -22.01
CA THR A 369 37.55 -14.31 -20.89
C THR A 369 37.24 -15.16 -19.65
N GLU A 370 35.96 -15.41 -19.38
CA GLU A 370 35.52 -16.30 -18.28
C GLU A 370 35.94 -17.75 -18.53
N ASN A 371 35.71 -18.30 -19.73
CA ASN A 371 36.15 -19.66 -20.08
C ASN A 371 37.68 -19.82 -19.89
N LYS A 372 38.48 -18.85 -20.34
CA LYS A 372 39.94 -18.88 -20.13
C LYS A 372 40.36 -18.82 -18.66
N LYS A 373 39.58 -18.14 -17.80
CA LYS A 373 39.83 -18.09 -16.35
C LYS A 373 39.47 -19.41 -15.67
N GLU A 374 38.39 -20.05 -16.09
CA GLU A 374 37.98 -21.38 -15.58
C GLU A 374 38.97 -22.46 -15.98
N GLU A 375 39.40 -22.50 -17.25
CA GLU A 375 40.43 -23.44 -17.74
C GLU A 375 41.75 -23.29 -16.97
N LYS A 376 42.17 -22.05 -16.66
CA LYS A 376 43.36 -21.80 -15.82
C LYS A 376 43.18 -22.25 -14.38
N LYS A 377 42.00 -22.03 -13.78
CA LYS A 377 41.69 -22.50 -12.41
C LYS A 377 41.70 -24.03 -12.34
N GLU A 378 41.15 -24.70 -13.36
CA GLU A 378 41.12 -26.16 -13.42
C GLU A 378 42.52 -26.75 -13.69
N GLY A 379 43.31 -26.12 -14.56
CA GLY A 379 44.72 -26.47 -14.78
C GLY A 379 45.58 -26.35 -13.51
N ASN A 380 45.39 -25.28 -12.73
CA ASN A 380 46.09 -25.11 -11.44
C ASN A 380 45.62 -26.10 -10.37
N LYS A 381 44.32 -26.44 -10.33
CA LYS A 381 43.80 -27.51 -9.45
C LYS A 381 44.36 -28.88 -9.82
N ARG A 382 44.55 -29.18 -11.11
CA ARG A 382 45.16 -30.45 -11.57
C ARG A 382 46.65 -30.54 -11.23
N LYS A 383 47.40 -29.43 -11.29
CA LYS A 383 48.80 -29.38 -10.86
C LYS A 383 48.95 -29.61 -9.34
N LYS A 384 48.14 -28.94 -8.53
CA LYS A 384 48.11 -29.12 -7.05
C LYS A 384 47.65 -30.49 -6.55
N ARG A 385 47.07 -31.34 -7.41
CA ARG A 385 46.70 -32.73 -7.07
C ARG A 385 47.77 -33.75 -7.47
N LYS A 386 48.79 -33.30 -8.22
CA LYS A 386 49.91 -34.14 -8.69
C LYS A 386 51.20 -33.89 -7.88
N GLU A 387 51.26 -32.78 -7.15
CA GLU A 387 52.15 -32.56 -6.00
C GLU A 387 51.49 -33.11 -4.74
#